data_AF-A0AAE1V0N0-F1
#
_entry.id   AF-A0AAE1V0N0-F1
#
_cell.length_a   1.000
_cell.length_b   1.000
_cell.length_c   1.000
_cell.angle_alpha   90.00
_cell.angle_beta   90.00
_cell.angle_gamma   90.00
#
_symmetry.space_group_name_H-M   'P 1'
#
loop_
_entity.id
_entity.type
_entity.pdbx_description
1 polymer ?
#
loop_
_entity_poly.entity_id
_entity_poly.type
_entity_poly.pdbx_seq_one_letter_code
_entity_poly.pdbx_strand_id
1 'polypeptide(L)'
;MENKSSNMVGNKFQLDDVIESQKFDRDTLSAIFEVAREMEKIENKSIGSEILKGYLMATLFYEPSTRTRLSFESAMKRSGGEVLTMENAREFSSAAKGETLEDTIRTVEGYSDIIVMRHFESGSARRAAAIASIPIINAGDGPGQHPTQALLDVYTIEREIGKLDGIKVALITVDMDGHPRAAYFRQAKNGLYIRMALLKLLLLGR
;
A
#
# COMPACT_ATOMS: atom_id res chain seq x y z
N MET A 1 -24.38 7.40 -0.48
CA MET A 1 -23.48 6.72 -1.44
C MET A 1 -22.91 5.52 -0.71
N GLU A 2 -23.27 4.33 -1.14
CA GLU A 2 -22.97 3.07 -0.45
C GLU A 2 -21.46 2.78 -0.46
N ASN A 3 -20.98 2.36 0.71
CA ASN A 3 -19.58 2.22 1.06
C ASN A 3 -19.10 0.83 0.61
N LYS A 4 -18.34 0.73 -0.49
CA LYS A 4 -17.64 -0.50 -0.91
C LYS A 4 -16.39 -0.68 -0.05
N SER A 5 -16.56 -1.09 1.21
CA SER A 5 -15.45 -1.13 2.18
C SER A 5 -14.74 -2.49 2.25
N SER A 6 -15.43 -3.57 1.86
CA SER A 6 -14.92 -4.93 1.71
C SER A 6 -16.13 -5.80 1.45
N ASN A 7 -16.14 -6.64 0.42
CA ASN A 7 -17.26 -7.51 0.12
C ASN A 7 -16.91 -8.96 0.45
N MET A 8 -17.73 -9.62 1.28
CA MET A 8 -17.77 -11.08 1.35
C MET A 8 -18.51 -11.60 0.10
N VAL A 9 -17.77 -11.87 -0.98
CA VAL A 9 -18.32 -12.60 -2.12
C VAL A 9 -18.13 -14.09 -1.84
N GLY A 10 -19.06 -14.68 -1.07
CA GLY A 10 -18.93 -16.03 -0.51
C GLY A 10 -17.99 -16.09 0.70
N ASN A 11 -17.33 -17.24 0.93
CA ASN A 11 -16.33 -17.44 1.99
C ASN A 11 -14.99 -16.71 1.74
N LYS A 12 -14.92 -15.82 0.74
CA LYS A 12 -13.69 -15.20 0.27
C LYS A 12 -13.63 -13.74 0.73
N PHE A 13 -12.59 -13.38 1.47
CA PHE A 13 -12.34 -11.99 1.88
C PHE A 13 -11.48 -11.31 0.81
N GLN A 14 -11.98 -10.26 0.18
CA GLN A 14 -11.25 -9.50 -0.86
C GLN A 14 -11.31 -8.01 -0.55
N LEU A 15 -10.17 -7.34 -0.71
CA LEU A 15 -10.08 -5.88 -0.64
C LEU A 15 -10.36 -5.30 -2.03
N ASP A 16 -11.03 -4.15 -2.08
CA ASP A 16 -11.30 -3.43 -3.33
C ASP A 16 -10.23 -2.36 -3.60
N ASP A 17 -10.20 -1.29 -2.78
CA ASP A 17 -9.22 -0.21 -2.85
C ASP A 17 -8.63 0.11 -1.46
N VAL A 18 -7.42 0.67 -1.43
CA VAL A 18 -6.77 1.15 -0.20
C VAL A 18 -6.59 2.66 -0.27
N ILE A 19 -7.64 3.41 0.07
CA ILE A 19 -7.66 4.88 -0.08
C ILE A 19 -7.53 5.63 1.26
N GLU A 20 -8.23 5.16 2.28
CA GLU A 20 -8.41 5.86 3.55
C GLU A 20 -8.19 4.93 4.73
N SER A 21 -7.55 5.46 5.77
CA SER A 21 -7.20 4.68 6.96
C SER A 21 -8.45 4.26 7.74
N GLN A 22 -9.51 5.06 7.67
CA GLN A 22 -10.76 4.87 8.41
C GLN A 22 -11.61 3.71 7.89
N LYS A 23 -11.27 3.14 6.72
CA LYS A 23 -11.95 1.97 6.17
C LYS A 23 -11.54 0.66 6.85
N PHE A 24 -10.43 0.64 7.58
CA PHE A 24 -9.90 -0.57 8.20
C PHE A 24 -10.45 -0.75 9.62
N ASP A 25 -11.47 -1.58 9.75
CA ASP A 25 -11.96 -2.03 11.06
C ASP A 25 -11.11 -3.17 11.65
N ARG A 26 -11.46 -3.63 12.85
CA ARG A 26 -10.69 -4.65 13.57
C ARG A 26 -10.59 -5.97 12.82
N ASP A 27 -11.66 -6.38 12.16
CA ASP A 27 -11.70 -7.67 11.45
C ASP A 27 -10.86 -7.60 10.18
N THR A 28 -10.95 -6.48 9.45
CA THR A 28 -10.13 -6.17 8.28
C THR A 28 -8.65 -6.11 8.65
N LEU A 29 -8.30 -5.41 9.75
CA LEU A 29 -6.92 -5.36 10.26
C LEU A 29 -6.41 -6.75 10.63
N SER A 30 -7.22 -7.55 11.32
CA SER A 30 -6.86 -8.92 11.69
C SER A 30 -6.58 -9.79 10.47
N ALA A 31 -7.44 -9.71 9.44
CA ALA A 31 -7.25 -10.43 8.19
C ALA A 31 -5.97 -9.99 7.45
N ILE A 32 -5.71 -8.68 7.36
CA ILE A 32 -4.48 -8.14 6.75
C ILE A 32 -3.25 -8.63 7.52
N PHE A 33 -3.26 -8.59 8.85
CA PHE A 33 -2.11 -8.98 9.68
C PHE A 33 -1.84 -10.48 9.61
N GLU A 34 -2.87 -11.31 9.50
CA GLU A 34 -2.71 -12.73 9.29
C GLU A 34 -2.00 -13.03 7.97
N VAL A 35 -2.44 -12.40 6.88
CA VAL A 35 -1.77 -12.52 5.58
C VAL A 35 -0.36 -11.94 5.65
N ALA A 36 -0.13 -10.83 6.34
CA ALA A 36 1.22 -10.27 6.50
C ALA A 36 2.18 -11.25 7.21
N ARG A 37 1.71 -11.98 8.23
CA ARG A 37 2.49 -13.06 8.87
C ARG A 37 2.77 -14.24 7.93
N GLU A 38 1.87 -14.55 7.00
CA GLU A 38 2.16 -15.52 5.93
C GLU A 38 3.26 -15.01 4.99
N MET A 39 3.19 -13.72 4.60
CA MET A 39 4.16 -13.11 3.69
C MET A 39 5.57 -13.06 4.30
N GLU A 40 5.67 -12.84 5.61
CA GLU A 40 6.95 -12.93 6.34
C GLU A 40 7.57 -14.34 6.23
N LYS A 41 6.77 -15.41 6.38
CA LYS A 41 7.26 -16.79 6.27
C LYS A 41 7.78 -17.10 4.86
N ILE A 42 7.18 -16.49 3.85
CA ILE A 42 7.61 -16.59 2.45
C ILE A 42 8.95 -15.89 2.27
N GLU A 43 9.07 -14.66 2.78
CA GLU A 43 10.28 -13.85 2.63
C GLU A 43 11.50 -14.50 3.29
N ASN A 44 11.33 -15.07 4.49
CA ASN A 44 12.40 -15.75 5.24
C ASN A 44 12.91 -17.04 4.58
N LYS A 45 12.21 -17.61 3.59
CA LYS A 45 12.64 -18.80 2.84
C LYS A 45 13.50 -18.48 1.61
N SER A 46 13.83 -17.20 1.39
CA SER A 46 14.82 -16.68 0.42
C SER A 46 14.56 -16.88 -1.08
N ILE A 47 13.62 -17.75 -1.49
CA ILE A 47 13.36 -18.03 -2.92
C ILE A 47 12.34 -17.05 -3.54
N GLY A 48 11.72 -16.19 -2.72
CA GLY A 48 10.55 -15.42 -3.15
C GLY A 48 9.34 -16.34 -3.36
N SER A 49 8.21 -15.74 -3.72
CA SER A 49 6.97 -16.46 -4.05
C SER A 49 6.57 -16.16 -5.48
N GLU A 50 5.83 -17.07 -6.12
CA GLU A 50 5.20 -16.86 -7.42
C GLU A 50 3.69 -16.59 -7.28
N ILE A 51 3.19 -16.25 -6.08
CA ILE A 51 1.75 -16.04 -5.84
C ILE A 51 1.15 -14.99 -6.78
N LEU A 52 1.88 -13.92 -7.10
CA LEU A 52 1.47 -12.84 -7.99
C LEU A 52 2.11 -12.94 -9.39
N LYS A 53 2.55 -14.14 -9.79
CA LYS A 53 3.11 -14.35 -11.13
C LYS A 53 2.09 -14.01 -12.21
N GLY A 54 2.53 -13.20 -13.16
CA GLY A 54 1.71 -12.72 -14.28
C GLY A 54 0.93 -11.44 -13.99
N TYR A 55 0.93 -10.94 -12.75
CA TYR A 55 0.34 -9.64 -12.43
C TYR A 55 1.35 -8.51 -12.62
N LEU A 56 0.86 -7.34 -13.03
CA LEU A 56 1.64 -6.15 -13.30
C LEU A 56 1.14 -4.98 -12.45
N MET A 57 2.01 -4.44 -11.59
CA MET A 57 1.70 -3.29 -10.74
C MET A 57 2.28 -2.01 -11.34
N ALA A 58 1.46 -1.01 -11.58
CA ALA A 58 1.93 0.32 -11.92
C ALA A 58 2.24 1.14 -10.66
N THR A 59 3.32 1.92 -10.70
CA THR A 59 3.68 2.87 -9.64
C THR A 59 3.72 4.30 -10.18
N LEU A 60 2.83 5.16 -9.67
CA LEU A 60 2.66 6.55 -10.07
C LEU A 60 3.03 7.49 -8.92
N PHE A 61 4.25 8.02 -8.93
CA PHE A 61 4.76 8.91 -7.86
C PHE A 61 4.96 10.32 -8.40
N TYR A 62 4.05 11.23 -8.04
CA TYR A 62 4.07 12.65 -8.44
C TYR A 62 4.87 13.54 -7.46
N GLU A 63 5.35 12.96 -6.36
CA GLU A 63 6.25 13.58 -5.39
C GLU A 63 7.34 12.59 -4.93
N PRO A 64 8.53 13.05 -4.53
CA PRO A 64 9.63 12.17 -4.13
C PRO A 64 9.27 11.28 -2.93
N SER A 65 9.37 9.96 -3.10
CA SER A 65 9.22 8.98 -2.00
C SER A 65 9.88 7.64 -2.28
N THR A 66 11.20 7.65 -2.31
CA THR A 66 12.02 6.48 -2.67
C THR A 66 11.75 5.28 -1.77
N ARG A 67 11.62 5.48 -0.44
CA ARG A 67 11.39 4.38 0.52
C ARG A 67 10.05 3.67 0.26
N THR A 68 8.97 4.45 0.10
CA THR A 68 7.64 3.89 -0.12
C THR A 68 7.57 3.18 -1.46
N ARG A 69 8.09 3.80 -2.52
CA ARG A 69 8.14 3.21 -3.87
C ARG A 69 8.91 1.89 -3.86
N LEU A 70 10.18 1.91 -3.45
CA LEU A 70 11.03 0.71 -3.44
C LEU A 70 10.42 -0.40 -2.59
N SER A 71 9.72 -0.08 -1.50
CA SER A 71 9.06 -1.09 -0.69
C SER A 71 7.87 -1.75 -1.40
N PHE A 72 7.08 -1.00 -2.16
CA PHE A 72 6.01 -1.58 -3.00
C PHE A 72 6.58 -2.40 -4.15
N GLU A 73 7.55 -1.85 -4.89
CA GLU A 73 8.19 -2.58 -5.99
C GLU A 73 8.84 -3.89 -5.50
N SER A 74 9.49 -3.84 -4.33
CA SER A 74 10.05 -5.04 -3.68
C SER A 74 8.96 -6.03 -3.27
N ALA A 75 7.83 -5.56 -2.74
CA ALA A 75 6.71 -6.42 -2.35
C ALA A 75 6.13 -7.17 -3.56
N MET A 76 5.95 -6.46 -4.68
CA MET A 76 5.44 -7.06 -5.92
C MET A 76 6.42 -8.09 -6.49
N LYS A 77 7.69 -7.70 -6.66
CA LYS A 77 8.74 -8.58 -7.20
C LYS A 77 8.99 -9.81 -6.35
N ARG A 78 9.01 -9.66 -5.02
CA ARG A 78 9.16 -10.81 -4.09
C ARG A 78 7.96 -11.74 -4.08
N SER A 79 6.80 -11.25 -4.52
CA SER A 79 5.60 -12.06 -4.71
C SER A 79 5.50 -12.64 -6.13
N GLY A 80 6.51 -12.40 -6.98
CA GLY A 80 6.61 -12.97 -8.34
C GLY A 80 5.94 -12.14 -9.42
N GLY A 81 5.40 -10.97 -9.06
CA GLY A 81 4.79 -10.03 -9.98
C GLY A 81 5.80 -9.05 -10.57
N GLU A 82 5.35 -8.32 -11.59
CA GLU A 82 6.15 -7.34 -12.31
C GLU A 82 5.73 -5.91 -11.98
N VAL A 83 6.58 -4.93 -12.31
CA VAL A 83 6.35 -3.51 -12.01
C VAL A 83 6.53 -2.64 -13.25
N LEU A 84 5.56 -1.75 -13.49
CA LEU A 84 5.71 -0.60 -14.39
C LEU A 84 5.93 0.66 -13.55
N THR A 85 7.10 1.29 -13.69
CA THR A 85 7.44 2.49 -12.92
C THR A 85 7.37 3.73 -13.79
N MET A 86 6.57 4.70 -13.36
CA MET A 86 6.57 6.06 -13.91
C MET A 86 7.14 7.01 -12.85
N GLU A 87 8.46 7.18 -12.88
CA GLU A 87 9.14 8.17 -12.04
C GLU A 87 8.84 9.58 -12.54
N ASN A 88 8.72 10.55 -11.62
CA ASN A 88 8.38 11.93 -11.95
C ASN A 88 7.15 12.03 -12.87
N ALA A 89 6.08 11.30 -12.56
CA ALA A 89 4.84 11.35 -13.32
C ALA A 89 4.36 12.79 -13.53
N ARG A 90 4.67 13.70 -12.57
CA ARG A 90 4.48 15.15 -12.71
C ARG A 90 5.27 15.74 -13.88
N GLU A 91 6.56 15.43 -14.05
CA GLU A 91 7.34 15.96 -15.18
C GLU A 91 6.86 15.36 -16.50
N PHE A 92 6.51 14.07 -16.53
CA PHE A 92 5.92 13.44 -17.71
C PHE A 92 4.53 14.00 -18.06
N SER A 93 3.68 14.34 -17.08
CA SER A 93 2.35 14.90 -17.33
C SER A 93 2.35 16.43 -17.49
N SER A 94 3.25 17.14 -16.79
CA SER A 94 3.32 18.61 -16.77
C SER A 94 4.22 19.17 -17.87
N ALA A 95 5.31 18.48 -18.26
CA ALA A 95 6.13 18.90 -19.40
C ALA A 95 5.54 18.45 -20.75
N ALA A 96 4.59 17.49 -20.76
CA ALA A 96 4.10 16.86 -21.99
C ALA A 96 2.61 17.08 -22.34
N LYS A 97 1.97 18.19 -21.93
CA LYS A 97 0.66 18.72 -22.42
C LYS A 97 -0.57 18.53 -21.51
N GLY A 98 -0.57 19.08 -20.29
CA GLY A 98 -1.83 19.38 -19.57
C GLY A 98 -2.78 18.18 -19.36
N GLU A 99 -2.24 16.97 -19.30
CA GLU A 99 -2.98 15.73 -19.09
C GLU A 99 -3.47 15.67 -17.64
N THR A 100 -4.74 15.33 -17.44
CA THR A 100 -5.31 15.25 -16.10
C THR A 100 -4.88 13.96 -15.39
N LEU A 101 -4.94 13.94 -14.04
CA LEU A 101 -4.70 12.70 -13.28
C LEU A 101 -5.63 11.59 -13.77
N GLU A 102 -6.88 11.92 -14.02
CA GLU A 102 -7.92 11.00 -14.49
C GLU A 102 -7.58 10.39 -15.86
N ASP A 103 -7.02 11.17 -16.79
CA ASP A 103 -6.57 10.68 -18.09
C ASP A 103 -5.37 9.74 -17.96
N THR A 104 -4.41 10.08 -17.09
CA THR A 104 -3.27 9.20 -16.79
C THR A 104 -3.74 7.87 -16.21
N ILE A 105 -4.66 7.87 -15.24
CA ILE A 105 -5.15 6.64 -14.61
C ILE A 105 -5.87 5.75 -15.63
N ARG A 106 -6.74 6.33 -16.49
CA ARG A 106 -7.40 5.58 -17.58
C ARG A 106 -6.43 4.93 -18.56
N THR A 107 -5.31 5.59 -18.81
CA THR A 107 -4.28 5.07 -19.70
C THR A 107 -3.51 3.93 -19.02
N VAL A 108 -3.10 4.15 -17.77
CA VAL A 108 -2.25 3.20 -17.02
C VAL A 108 -3.02 1.95 -16.58
N GLU A 109 -4.32 2.05 -16.28
CA GLU A 109 -5.14 0.88 -15.96
C GLU A 109 -5.26 -0.10 -17.13
N GLY A 110 -5.19 0.39 -18.37
CA GLY A 110 -5.17 -0.48 -19.56
C GLY A 110 -3.91 -1.33 -19.69
N TYR A 111 -2.87 -1.03 -18.91
CA TYR A 111 -1.57 -1.72 -18.93
C TYR A 111 -1.27 -2.49 -17.64
N SER A 112 -2.05 -2.32 -16.58
CA SER A 112 -1.70 -2.86 -15.25
C SER A 112 -2.90 -3.47 -14.55
N ASP A 113 -2.65 -4.35 -13.59
CA ASP A 113 -3.69 -5.01 -12.80
C ASP A 113 -3.99 -4.28 -11.49
N ILE A 114 -3.07 -3.38 -11.08
CA ILE A 114 -3.19 -2.59 -9.86
C ILE A 114 -2.29 -1.34 -9.96
N ILE A 115 -2.77 -0.21 -9.41
CA ILE A 115 -2.02 1.04 -9.39
C ILE A 115 -1.71 1.43 -7.94
N VAL A 116 -0.43 1.62 -7.65
CA VAL A 116 0.04 2.30 -6.44
C VAL A 116 0.36 3.74 -6.79
N MET A 117 -0.26 4.70 -6.10
CA MET A 117 -0.02 6.10 -6.38
C MET A 117 0.33 6.92 -5.14
N ARG A 118 1.18 7.92 -5.35
CA ARG A 118 1.49 8.97 -4.39
C ARG A 118 1.41 10.32 -5.08
N HIS A 119 0.68 11.26 -4.48
CA HIS A 119 0.42 12.55 -5.09
C HIS A 119 0.45 13.67 -4.06
N PHE A 120 0.83 14.88 -4.47
CA PHE A 120 0.91 16.05 -3.58
C PHE A 120 -0.46 16.65 -3.21
N GLU A 121 -1.56 16.18 -3.82
CA GLU A 121 -2.90 16.74 -3.63
C GLU A 121 -3.73 15.79 -2.78
N SER A 122 -4.35 16.33 -1.72
CA SER A 122 -5.29 15.58 -0.92
C SER A 122 -6.54 15.20 -1.72
N GLY A 123 -7.01 13.97 -1.57
CA GLY A 123 -8.16 13.42 -2.28
C GLY A 123 -7.84 12.88 -3.68
N SER A 124 -6.60 13.02 -4.16
CA SER A 124 -6.18 12.52 -5.47
C SER A 124 -6.37 11.00 -5.62
N ALA A 125 -6.01 10.22 -4.59
CA ALA A 125 -6.21 8.77 -4.61
C ALA A 125 -7.71 8.41 -4.68
N ARG A 126 -8.58 9.17 -4.00
CA ARG A 126 -10.03 9.00 -4.08
C ARG A 126 -10.55 9.34 -5.48
N ARG A 127 -10.05 10.40 -6.10
CA ARG A 127 -10.41 10.76 -7.49
C ARG A 127 -10.00 9.65 -8.47
N ALA A 128 -8.79 9.12 -8.34
CA ALA A 128 -8.31 8.00 -9.15
C ALA A 128 -9.17 6.75 -8.97
N ALA A 129 -9.47 6.35 -7.73
CA ALA A 129 -10.31 5.18 -7.43
C ALA A 129 -11.76 5.33 -7.94
N ALA A 130 -12.28 6.55 -8.04
CA ALA A 130 -13.63 6.78 -8.55
C ALA A 130 -13.77 6.53 -10.06
N ILE A 131 -12.67 6.55 -10.81
CA ILE A 131 -12.67 6.38 -12.27
C ILE A 131 -11.96 5.10 -12.73
N ALA A 132 -11.11 4.50 -11.90
CA ALA A 132 -10.40 3.27 -12.21
C ALA A 132 -11.33 2.05 -12.10
N SER A 133 -11.07 1.05 -12.95
CA SER A 133 -11.74 -0.26 -12.92
C SER A 133 -10.89 -1.33 -12.22
N ILE A 134 -9.63 -1.02 -11.91
CA ILE A 134 -8.69 -1.86 -11.17
C ILE A 134 -8.38 -1.25 -9.79
N PRO A 135 -7.89 -2.05 -8.82
CA PRO A 135 -7.57 -1.55 -7.49
C PRO A 135 -6.57 -0.38 -7.47
N ILE A 136 -6.87 0.63 -6.66
CA ILE A 136 -5.98 1.76 -6.35
C ILE A 136 -5.45 1.64 -4.91
N ILE A 137 -4.14 1.78 -4.75
CA ILE A 137 -3.48 1.91 -3.44
C ILE A 137 -2.95 3.34 -3.26
N ASN A 138 -3.45 4.02 -2.23
CA ASN A 138 -2.95 5.29 -1.74
C ASN A 138 -1.65 5.10 -0.93
N ALA A 139 -0.52 5.47 -1.55
CA ALA A 139 0.81 5.53 -0.94
C ALA A 139 1.15 6.91 -0.35
N GLY A 140 0.14 7.77 -0.18
CA GLY A 140 0.20 9.12 0.38
C GLY A 140 -0.42 10.14 -0.56
N ASP A 141 -1.34 10.98 -0.07
CA ASP A 141 -1.93 12.07 -0.84
C ASP A 141 -1.85 13.44 -0.13
N GLY A 142 -0.75 14.16 -0.37
CA GLY A 142 -0.47 15.47 0.19
C GLY A 142 -0.56 15.47 1.73
N PRO A 143 -1.20 16.48 2.36
CA PRO A 143 -1.45 16.49 3.80
C PRO A 143 -2.62 15.57 4.24
N GLY A 144 -3.16 14.76 3.32
CA GLY A 144 -4.34 13.95 3.52
C GLY A 144 -4.06 12.60 4.17
N GLN A 145 -4.36 11.53 3.44
CA GLN A 145 -4.33 10.16 3.88
C GLN A 145 -3.01 9.47 3.51
N HIS A 146 -2.55 8.60 4.40
CA HIS A 146 -1.45 7.68 4.11
C HIS A 146 -1.75 6.30 4.73
N PRO A 147 -2.78 5.59 4.23
CA PRO A 147 -3.31 4.38 4.88
C PRO A 147 -2.26 3.27 4.99
N THR A 148 -1.41 3.14 3.99
CA THR A 148 -0.34 2.14 3.95
C THR A 148 0.75 2.37 5.00
N GLN A 149 1.00 3.63 5.40
CA GLN A 149 1.90 3.97 6.50
C GLN A 149 1.21 3.71 7.85
N ALA A 150 -0.05 4.13 8.00
CA ALA A 150 -0.81 3.84 9.21
C ALA A 150 -0.92 2.32 9.48
N LEU A 151 -1.19 1.52 8.45
CA LEU A 151 -1.28 0.06 8.57
C LEU A 151 0.03 -0.57 9.04
N LEU A 152 1.17 -0.16 8.48
CA LEU A 152 2.46 -0.71 8.89
C LEU A 152 2.88 -0.23 10.29
N ASP A 153 2.45 0.96 10.71
CA ASP A 153 2.69 1.48 12.06
C ASP A 153 1.91 0.65 13.09
N VAL A 154 0.61 0.45 12.85
CA VAL A 154 -0.25 -0.37 13.72
C VAL A 154 0.25 -1.83 13.75
N TYR A 155 0.62 -2.39 12.60
CA TYR A 155 1.20 -3.73 12.56
C TYR A 155 2.51 -3.82 13.36
N THR A 156 3.38 -2.81 13.24
CA THR A 156 4.62 -2.78 14.02
C THR A 156 4.35 -2.68 15.52
N ILE A 157 3.37 -1.87 15.94
CA ILE A 157 2.96 -1.79 17.34
C ILE A 157 2.46 -3.15 17.83
N GLU A 158 1.60 -3.83 17.08
CA GLU A 158 1.12 -5.18 17.44
C GLU A 158 2.27 -6.17 17.55
N ARG A 159 3.24 -6.11 16.65
CA ARG A 159 4.43 -6.99 16.65
C ARG A 159 5.37 -6.75 17.82
N GLU A 160 5.56 -5.50 18.22
CA GLU A 160 6.52 -5.13 19.27
C GLU A 160 5.89 -5.19 20.67
N ILE A 161 4.60 -4.86 20.80
CA ILE A 161 3.89 -4.77 22.09
C ILE A 161 2.98 -5.98 22.34
N GLY A 162 2.58 -6.71 21.30
CA GLY A 162 1.67 -7.86 21.38
C GLY A 162 0.19 -7.51 21.50
N LYS A 163 -0.15 -6.22 21.54
CA LYS A 163 -1.54 -5.72 21.62
C LYS A 163 -1.67 -4.30 21.09
N LEU A 164 -2.88 -3.95 20.69
CA LEU A 164 -3.27 -2.60 20.27
C LEU A 164 -4.15 -1.88 21.31
N ASP A 165 -4.87 -2.64 22.13
CA ASP A 165 -5.80 -2.08 23.12
C ASP A 165 -5.10 -1.67 24.42
N GLY A 166 -5.53 -0.54 24.97
CA GLY A 166 -5.06 -0.05 26.27
C GLY A 166 -3.61 0.43 26.28
N ILE A 167 -3.04 0.73 25.12
CA ILE A 167 -1.70 1.33 24.99
C ILE A 167 -1.79 2.85 24.98
N LYS A 168 -0.72 3.52 25.41
CA LYS A 168 -0.57 4.98 25.28
C LYS A 168 0.48 5.26 24.23
N VAL A 169 0.12 6.06 23.23
CA VAL A 169 1.01 6.46 22.14
C VAL A 169 1.34 7.94 22.31
N ALA A 170 2.62 8.27 22.18
CA ALA A 170 3.09 9.65 22.14
C ALA A 170 3.86 9.87 20.83
N LEU A 171 3.64 11.01 20.18
CA LEU A 171 4.45 11.46 19.06
C LEU A 171 5.64 12.26 19.60
N ILE A 172 6.84 11.92 19.15
CA ILE A 172 8.10 12.51 19.63
C ILE A 172 8.87 13.10 18.45
N THR A 173 9.83 13.95 18.76
CA THR A 173 10.70 14.61 17.79
C THR A 173 11.73 13.64 17.19
N VAL A 174 12.31 14.03 16.04
CA VAL A 174 13.25 13.20 15.25
C VAL A 174 14.62 12.97 15.93
N ASP A 175 14.91 13.69 17.01
CA ASP A 175 16.10 13.50 17.84
C ASP A 175 16.18 12.11 18.48
N MET A 176 15.05 11.41 18.56
CA MET A 176 14.94 10.06 19.11
C MET A 176 15.15 8.94 18.09
N ASP A 177 15.33 9.25 16.80
CA ASP A 177 15.50 8.25 15.74
C ASP A 177 16.74 7.36 15.93
N GLY A 178 17.79 7.91 16.56
CA GLY A 178 19.02 7.18 16.89
C GLY A 178 18.91 6.28 18.13
N HIS A 179 17.78 6.29 18.83
CA HIS A 179 17.65 5.54 20.08
C HIS A 179 17.71 4.02 19.80
N PRO A 180 18.46 3.22 20.59
CA PRO A 180 18.60 1.76 20.34
C PRO A 180 17.29 0.96 20.32
N ARG A 181 16.27 1.48 21.01
CA ARG A 181 14.90 0.95 21.02
C ARG A 181 14.06 1.34 19.80
N ALA A 182 14.56 2.22 18.92
CA ALA A 182 13.85 2.59 17.71
C ALA A 182 13.61 1.34 16.85
N ALA A 183 12.37 1.16 16.43
CA ALA A 183 11.98 0.02 15.60
C ALA A 183 12.12 0.31 14.10
N TYR A 184 12.77 1.41 13.70
CA TYR A 184 12.76 1.93 12.32
C TYR A 184 13.03 0.86 11.24
N PHE A 185 14.11 0.08 11.38
CA PHE A 185 14.42 -0.98 10.41
C PHE A 185 13.46 -2.17 10.48
N ARG A 186 12.93 -2.48 11.68
CA ARG A 186 11.92 -3.53 11.84
C ARG A 186 10.58 -3.10 11.26
N GLN A 187 10.18 -1.84 11.46
CA GLN A 187 9.03 -1.19 10.84
C GLN A 187 9.15 -1.21 9.31
N ALA A 188 10.33 -0.93 8.76
CA ALA A 188 10.55 -1.01 7.32
C ALA A 188 10.30 -2.45 6.77
N LYS A 189 10.77 -3.48 7.48
CA LYS A 189 10.49 -4.89 7.15
C LYS A 189 8.99 -5.23 7.31
N ASN A 190 8.38 -4.82 8.41
CA ASN A 190 6.93 -4.97 8.63
C ASN A 190 6.11 -4.31 7.51
N GLY A 191 6.58 -3.16 7.02
CA GLY A 191 6.00 -2.48 5.87
C GLY A 191 6.08 -3.28 4.57
N LEU A 192 7.16 -4.04 4.34
CA LEU A 192 7.24 -4.97 3.21
C LEU A 192 6.15 -6.04 3.31
N TYR A 193 5.99 -6.67 4.47
CA TYR A 193 5.00 -7.73 4.68
C TYR A 193 3.57 -7.23 4.54
N ILE A 194 3.26 -6.05 5.07
CA ILE A 194 1.95 -5.40 4.90
C ILE A 194 1.69 -5.12 3.42
N ARG A 195 2.66 -4.59 2.68
CA ARG A 195 2.48 -4.31 1.24
C ARG A 195 2.27 -5.59 0.44
N MET A 196 3.02 -6.66 0.72
CA MET A 196 2.79 -7.98 0.11
C MET A 196 1.38 -8.49 0.42
N ALA A 197 0.91 -8.34 1.66
CA ALA A 197 -0.43 -8.75 2.07
C ALA A 197 -1.53 -7.96 1.35
N LEU A 198 -1.39 -6.64 1.25
CA LEU A 198 -2.32 -5.79 0.52
C LEU A 198 -2.39 -6.19 -0.96
N LEU A 199 -1.24 -6.37 -1.62
CA LEU A 199 -1.20 -6.80 -3.02
C LEU A 199 -1.90 -8.16 -3.23
N LYS A 200 -1.62 -9.15 -2.37
CA LYS A 200 -2.30 -10.45 -2.41
C LYS A 200 -3.81 -10.31 -2.23
N LEU A 201 -4.25 -9.54 -1.23
CA LEU A 201 -5.66 -9.39 -0.89
C LEU A 201 -6.48 -8.62 -1.95
N LEU A 202 -5.86 -7.66 -2.62
CA LEU A 202 -6.51 -6.88 -3.69
C LEU A 202 -6.60 -7.70 -4.99
N LEU A 203 -5.51 -8.38 -5.36
CA LEU A 203 -5.43 -9.11 -6.64
C LEU A 203 -6.06 -10.51 -6.59
N LEU A 204 -5.94 -11.23 -5.47
CA LEU A 204 -6.35 -12.63 -5.36
C LEU A 204 -7.43 -12.88 -4.30
N GLY A 205 -7.59 -11.96 -3.34
CA GLY A 205 -8.37 -12.20 -2.12
C GLY A 205 -7.72 -13.23 -1.19
N ARG A 206 -8.49 -13.66 -0.19
CA ARG A 206 -8.14 -14.69 0.78
C ARG A 206 -8.93 -15.98 0.55
#